data_AF-A0A3L0W0M5-F1
#
_entry.id   AF-A0A3L0W0M5-F1
#
_cell.length_a   1.000
_cell.length_b   1.000
_cell.length_c   1.000
_cell.angle_alpha   90.00
_cell.angle_beta   90.00
_cell.angle_gamma   90.00
#
_symmetry.space_group_name_H-M   'P 1'
#
loop_
_entity.id
_entity.type
_entity.pdbx_description
1 polymer ?
#
loop_
_entity_poly.entity_id
_entity_poly.type
_entity_poly.pdbx_seq_one_letter_code
_entity_poly.pdbx_strand_id
1 'polypeptide(L)'
;MGKWFKSGAPWIWMTGGAVSLSLVAVLGLLLLIGWRGLIYFWPHPIYEWQIQDVSGNKSVLIGEINDSELVPVERLRAAGIPLEGEDREVLTRYLVKTGNREFVDLDFRWVLETDIKSQSLPAEMAVIERTTNGNFYGYVVQAKEDGVLHEQDLHKVLKRMLARSNGLSEQASKLQKGAIGSINYQLEKLRLKERKAELNDELTDQLKAELVEERKALNDRYQILEKELFSLRAQADRDAITVKDMRGELVTMPMSKVLDVTWPNAMGLPAKVGHWFHQIGKFVTGEPREANTEGGVFPAIFGTVFMVILMAIIVTPLGVVAAVYLHEYAGKNSLTKLIRIAVINLAGVPSIVYGVFGLGFFVYTLGGSLDQLFYPEALPSPTFGSPGVIWSALTLAILTLPVVIVSTEEGLSRIPSTIRQGSLALGATQAETLWRIVLPMASPAIMTGLILAIARAAGEVAPLMLVGVVKLAPTLPMDGNFPYLHVERKFMHLGFHIYDVGFQSPNVEAARPLVYATSFLLVTVIVGLNLTAIGIRNHLREKFRSLEH
;
A
#
# COMPACT_ATOMS: atom_id res chain seq x y z
N MET A 1 -2.18 -28.85 48.12
CA MET A 1 -2.65 -27.98 47.03
C MET A 1 -3.36 -26.71 47.49
N GLY A 2 -4.26 -26.73 48.49
CA GLY A 2 -5.05 -25.54 48.89
C GLY A 2 -4.26 -24.30 49.36
N LYS A 3 -3.09 -24.45 50.01
CA LYS A 3 -2.24 -23.31 50.42
C LYS A 3 -1.58 -22.58 49.24
N TRP A 4 -1.24 -23.31 48.17
CA TRP A 4 -0.61 -22.73 46.98
C TRP A 4 -1.62 -21.90 46.17
N PHE A 5 -2.83 -22.41 45.96
CA PHE A 5 -3.92 -21.62 45.35
C PHE A 5 -4.31 -20.38 46.16
N LYS A 6 -4.31 -20.48 47.50
CA LYS A 6 -4.56 -19.32 48.38
C LYS A 6 -3.42 -18.30 48.40
N SER A 7 -2.20 -18.68 48.00
CA SER A 7 -1.04 -17.76 47.99
C SER A 7 -1.03 -16.77 46.83
N GLY A 8 -1.92 -16.93 45.84
CA GLY A 8 -1.93 -16.11 44.63
C GLY A 8 -0.86 -16.48 43.60
N ALA A 9 0.17 -17.23 43.98
CA ALA A 9 1.28 -17.62 43.11
C ALA A 9 0.86 -18.31 41.79
N PRO A 10 -0.13 -19.22 41.75
CA PRO A 10 -0.56 -19.83 40.48
C PRO A 10 -1.08 -18.81 39.48
N TRP A 11 -1.78 -17.76 39.94
CA TRP A 11 -2.33 -16.73 39.08
C TRP A 11 -1.23 -15.89 38.43
N ILE A 12 -0.13 -15.64 39.14
CA ILE A 12 1.06 -14.93 38.60
C ILE A 12 1.72 -15.77 37.49
N TRP A 13 1.90 -17.07 37.71
CA TRP A 13 2.45 -17.96 36.69
C TRP A 13 1.52 -18.11 35.49
N MET A 14 0.20 -18.14 35.72
CA MET A 14 -0.79 -18.23 34.66
C MET A 14 -0.85 -16.94 33.81
N THR A 15 -0.80 -15.76 34.44
CA THR A 15 -0.78 -14.49 33.69
C THR A 15 0.54 -14.29 32.96
N GLY A 16 1.67 -14.58 33.60
CA GLY A 16 2.98 -14.58 32.94
C GLY A 16 3.03 -15.54 31.76
N GLY A 17 2.57 -16.79 31.96
CA GLY A 17 2.47 -17.79 30.90
C GLY A 17 1.54 -17.38 29.75
N ALA A 18 0.38 -16.78 30.06
CA ALA A 18 -0.55 -16.30 29.05
C ALA A 18 0.04 -15.15 28.21
N VAL A 19 0.75 -14.21 28.84
CA VAL A 19 1.44 -13.11 28.14
C VAL A 19 2.57 -13.65 27.27
N SER A 20 3.39 -14.57 27.78
CA SER A 20 4.45 -15.21 27.01
C SER A 20 3.89 -15.98 25.82
N LEU A 21 2.82 -16.76 26.00
CA LEU A 21 2.16 -17.49 24.91
C LEU A 21 1.60 -16.52 23.85
N SER A 22 1.01 -15.41 24.28
CA SER A 22 0.48 -14.38 23.38
C SER A 22 1.59 -13.73 22.56
N LEU A 23 2.73 -13.41 23.19
CA LEU A 23 3.91 -12.88 22.51
C LEU A 23 4.49 -13.89 21.50
N VAL A 24 4.62 -15.16 21.89
CA VAL A 24 5.08 -16.22 20.98
C VAL A 24 4.13 -16.40 19.81
N ALA A 25 2.80 -16.35 20.04
CA ALA A 25 1.81 -16.45 18.98
C ALA A 25 1.88 -15.26 18.01
N VAL A 26 2.00 -14.03 18.52
CA VAL A 26 2.16 -12.83 17.68
C VAL A 26 3.46 -12.90 16.89
N LEU A 27 4.59 -13.20 17.52
CA LEU A 27 5.88 -13.35 16.83
C LEU A 27 5.85 -14.47 15.80
N GLY A 28 5.25 -15.62 16.14
CA GLY A 28 5.06 -16.74 15.22
C GLY A 28 4.22 -16.36 14.01
N LEU A 29 3.13 -15.62 14.21
CA LEU A 29 2.31 -15.09 13.12
C LEU A 29 3.09 -14.10 12.24
N LEU A 30 3.85 -13.18 12.84
CA LEU A 30 4.67 -12.22 12.09
C LEU A 30 5.77 -12.91 11.29
N LEU A 31 6.42 -13.92 11.86
CA LEU A 31 7.41 -14.74 11.17
C LEU A 31 6.77 -15.54 10.03
N LEU A 32 5.57 -16.10 10.23
CA LEU A 32 4.84 -16.80 9.18
C LEU A 32 4.47 -15.88 8.02
N ILE A 33 3.91 -14.71 8.31
CA ILE A 33 3.54 -13.70 7.31
C ILE A 33 4.79 -13.22 6.57
N GLY A 34 5.87 -12.92 7.31
CA GLY A 34 7.15 -12.52 6.73
C GLY A 34 7.75 -13.60 5.84
N TRP A 35 7.79 -14.86 6.29
CA TRP A 35 8.30 -15.99 5.52
C TRP A 35 7.51 -16.20 4.23
N ARG A 36 6.18 -16.30 4.32
CA ARG A 36 5.31 -16.49 3.16
C ARG A 36 5.35 -15.31 2.19
N GLY A 37 5.47 -14.08 2.70
CA GLY A 37 5.55 -12.88 1.89
C GLY A 37 6.91 -12.68 1.22
N LEU A 38 8.01 -12.91 1.94
CA LEU A 38 9.36 -12.65 1.42
C LEU A 38 9.83 -13.72 0.42
N ILE A 39 9.31 -14.95 0.51
CA ILE A 39 9.57 -16.01 -0.48
C ILE A 39 9.07 -15.63 -1.87
N TYR A 40 8.05 -14.79 -1.97
CA TYR A 40 7.52 -14.32 -3.25
C TYR A 40 8.60 -13.67 -4.14
N PHE A 41 9.54 -12.94 -3.52
CA PHE A 41 10.60 -12.24 -4.25
C PHE A 41 11.81 -13.13 -4.58
N TRP A 42 11.81 -14.38 -4.13
CA TRP A 42 12.91 -15.29 -4.36
C TRP A 42 12.91 -15.79 -5.81
N PRO A 43 14.05 -15.80 -6.52
CA PRO A 43 14.12 -16.36 -7.87
C PRO A 43 14.01 -17.90 -7.82
N HIS A 44 12.78 -18.37 -7.95
CA HIS A 44 12.44 -19.80 -7.98
C HIS A 44 12.95 -20.47 -9.25
N PRO A 45 13.35 -21.74 -9.16
CA PRO A 45 13.75 -22.50 -10.33
C PRO A 45 12.55 -22.72 -11.26
N ILE A 46 12.80 -22.63 -12.57
CA ILE A 46 11.80 -22.85 -13.62
C ILE A 46 12.06 -24.22 -14.23
N TYR A 47 11.04 -25.07 -14.23
CA TYR A 47 11.14 -26.43 -14.74
C TYR A 47 10.59 -26.50 -16.16
N GLU A 48 11.17 -27.40 -16.95
CA GLU A 48 10.58 -27.89 -18.19
C GLU A 48 10.16 -29.35 -18.00
N TRP A 49 8.87 -29.62 -18.17
CA TRP A 49 8.29 -30.95 -18.08
C TRP A 49 7.82 -31.43 -19.44
N GLN A 50 8.14 -32.68 -19.76
CA GLN A 50 7.50 -33.41 -20.84
C GLN A 50 6.30 -34.14 -20.23
N ILE A 51 5.09 -33.67 -20.53
CA ILE A 51 3.85 -34.20 -19.98
C ILE A 51 3.18 -35.07 -21.04
N GLN A 52 2.59 -36.17 -20.59
CA GLN A 52 1.67 -36.95 -21.39
C GLN A 52 0.30 -36.97 -20.71
N ASP A 53 -0.71 -36.43 -21.38
CA ASP A 53 -2.07 -36.46 -20.86
C ASP A 53 -2.65 -37.89 -20.88
N VAL A 54 -3.81 -38.05 -20.23
CA VAL A 54 -4.55 -39.32 -20.18
C VAL A 54 -4.94 -39.83 -21.58
N SER A 55 -5.06 -38.92 -22.56
CA SER A 55 -5.37 -39.26 -23.97
C SER A 55 -4.12 -39.65 -24.76
N GLY A 56 -2.94 -39.63 -24.15
CA GLY A 56 -1.66 -39.95 -24.75
C GLY A 56 -0.97 -38.79 -25.48
N ASN A 57 -1.56 -37.59 -25.51
CA ASN A 57 -0.97 -36.43 -26.15
C ASN A 57 0.25 -35.94 -25.37
N LYS A 58 1.35 -35.70 -26.08
CA LYS A 58 2.58 -35.16 -25.50
C LYS A 58 2.59 -33.65 -25.59
N SER A 59 2.92 -32.98 -24.50
CA SER A 59 3.09 -31.53 -24.47
C SER A 59 4.27 -31.14 -23.58
N VAL A 60 4.84 -29.96 -23.85
CA VAL A 60 5.87 -29.36 -23.01
C VAL A 60 5.22 -28.34 -22.10
N LEU A 61 5.50 -28.43 -20.81
CA LEU A 61 5.07 -27.46 -19.82
C LEU A 61 6.29 -26.78 -19.23
N ILE A 62 6.31 -25.45 -19.27
CA ILE A 62 7.33 -24.63 -18.62
C ILE A 62 6.66 -23.88 -17.47
N GLY A 63 7.27 -23.90 -16.28
CA GLY A 63 6.76 -23.11 -15.16
C GLY A 63 7.49 -23.28 -13.84
N GLU A 64 7.10 -22.46 -12.88
CA GLU A 64 7.54 -22.57 -11.47
C GLU A 64 6.56 -23.43 -10.67
N ILE A 65 7.08 -24.22 -9.73
CA ILE A 65 6.25 -24.93 -8.76
C ILE A 65 5.79 -23.92 -7.72
N ASN A 66 4.49 -23.63 -7.70
CA ASN A 66 3.88 -22.72 -6.75
C ASN A 66 3.41 -23.43 -5.47
N ASP A 67 2.84 -24.63 -5.62
CA ASP A 67 2.40 -25.46 -4.49
C ASP A 67 2.47 -26.96 -4.84
N SER A 68 2.38 -27.82 -3.83
CA SER A 68 2.35 -29.28 -3.99
C SER A 68 1.41 -29.90 -2.97
N GLU A 69 0.56 -30.83 -3.42
CA GLU A 69 -0.41 -31.50 -2.57
C GLU A 69 -0.38 -33.01 -2.74
N LEU A 70 -0.54 -33.74 -1.63
CA LEU A 70 -0.73 -35.19 -1.64
C LEU A 70 -2.23 -35.50 -1.81
N VAL A 71 -2.55 -36.27 -2.86
CA VAL A 71 -3.93 -36.64 -3.19
C VAL A 71 -4.08 -38.16 -3.08
N PRO A 72 -5.08 -38.66 -2.34
CA PRO A 72 -5.38 -40.09 -2.31
C PRO A 72 -5.71 -40.63 -3.70
N VAL A 73 -5.13 -41.76 -4.07
CA VAL A 73 -5.34 -42.42 -5.37
C VAL A 73 -6.81 -42.78 -5.58
N GLU A 74 -7.52 -43.18 -4.52
CA GLU A 74 -8.95 -43.45 -4.57
C GLU A 74 -9.77 -42.25 -5.08
N ARG A 75 -9.40 -41.02 -4.69
CA ARG A 75 -10.06 -39.80 -5.15
C ARG A 75 -9.81 -39.55 -6.63
N LEU A 76 -8.59 -39.82 -7.10
CA LEU A 76 -8.22 -39.65 -8.51
C LEU A 76 -8.93 -40.69 -9.40
N ARG A 77 -9.02 -41.94 -8.94
CA ARG A 77 -9.80 -43.00 -9.61
C ARG A 77 -11.30 -42.65 -9.65
N ALA A 78 -11.84 -42.14 -8.54
CA ALA A 78 -13.24 -41.69 -8.49
C ALA A 78 -13.51 -40.49 -9.42
N ALA A 79 -12.50 -39.67 -9.69
CA ALA A 79 -12.55 -38.59 -10.68
C ALA A 79 -12.38 -39.06 -12.14
N GLY A 80 -12.23 -40.37 -12.37
CA GLY A 80 -12.12 -40.96 -13.70
C GLY A 80 -10.72 -40.94 -14.30
N ILE A 81 -9.67 -40.69 -13.51
CA ILE A 81 -8.28 -40.72 -13.98
C ILE A 81 -7.78 -42.18 -13.97
N PRO A 82 -7.42 -42.76 -15.13
CA PRO A 82 -6.96 -44.15 -15.21
C PRO A 82 -5.55 -44.26 -14.62
N LEU A 83 -5.47 -44.88 -13.45
CA LEU A 83 -4.23 -45.15 -12.72
C LEU A 83 -4.02 -46.66 -12.63
N GLU A 84 -3.98 -47.32 -13.80
CA GLU A 84 -3.76 -48.76 -13.92
C GLU A 84 -2.31 -49.11 -13.54
N GLY A 85 -2.14 -50.02 -12.58
CA GLY A 85 -0.82 -50.43 -12.07
C GLY A 85 -0.20 -49.49 -11.03
N GLU A 86 -0.95 -48.51 -10.51
CA GLU A 86 -0.49 -47.65 -9.42
C GLU A 86 -0.91 -48.20 -8.05
N ASP A 87 0.06 -48.70 -7.29
CA ASP A 87 -0.16 -49.34 -5.99
C ASP A 87 -0.02 -48.35 -4.81
N ARG A 88 0.40 -47.11 -5.05
CA ARG A 88 0.56 -46.10 -4.00
C ARG A 88 -0.78 -45.62 -3.45
N GLU A 89 -0.83 -45.30 -2.16
CA GLU A 89 -2.03 -44.75 -1.50
C GLU A 89 -2.27 -43.28 -1.85
N VAL A 90 -1.18 -42.52 -2.04
CA VAL A 90 -1.19 -41.09 -2.35
C VAL A 90 -0.25 -40.79 -3.51
N LEU A 91 -0.64 -39.81 -4.32
CA LEU A 91 0.19 -39.24 -5.39
C LEU A 91 0.38 -37.74 -5.15
N THR A 92 1.50 -37.20 -5.60
CA THR A 92 1.74 -35.76 -5.57
C THR A 92 1.15 -35.10 -6.80
N ARG A 93 0.41 -34.01 -6.61
CA ARG A 93 0.09 -33.05 -7.67
C ARG A 93 0.82 -31.74 -7.42
N TYR A 94 1.37 -31.16 -8.48
CA TYR A 94 2.07 -29.88 -8.45
C TYR A 94 1.18 -28.79 -9.05
N LEU A 95 1.05 -27.68 -8.34
CA LEU A 95 0.47 -26.47 -8.90
C LEU A 95 1.58 -25.69 -9.59
N VAL A 96 1.57 -25.71 -10.92
CA VAL A 96 2.58 -25.07 -11.75
C VAL A 96 2.04 -23.73 -12.23
N LYS A 97 2.81 -22.66 -12.03
CA LYS A 97 2.55 -21.36 -12.67
C LYS A 97 3.28 -21.31 -14.01
N THR A 98 2.52 -21.24 -15.08
CA THR A 98 3.00 -21.38 -16.46
C THR A 98 3.26 -20.04 -17.16
N GLY A 99 2.79 -18.93 -16.58
CA GLY A 99 2.95 -17.60 -17.18
C GLY A 99 2.31 -17.50 -18.57
N ASN A 100 2.87 -16.66 -19.43
CA ASN A 100 2.50 -16.52 -20.86
C ASN A 100 0.98 -16.30 -21.08
N ARG A 101 0.34 -15.49 -20.22
CA ARG A 101 -1.13 -15.37 -20.09
C ARG A 101 -1.90 -15.10 -21.39
N GLU A 102 -1.26 -14.55 -22.44
CA GLU A 102 -1.90 -14.35 -23.75
C GLU A 102 -1.92 -15.58 -24.66
N PHE A 103 -1.14 -16.63 -24.37
CA PHE A 103 -0.94 -17.80 -25.23
C PHE A 103 -1.40 -19.11 -24.60
N VAL A 104 -1.73 -19.10 -23.31
CA VAL A 104 -2.18 -20.26 -22.54
C VAL A 104 -3.42 -19.91 -21.73
N ASP A 105 -4.39 -20.82 -21.74
CA ASP A 105 -5.73 -20.60 -21.16
C ASP A 105 -5.75 -20.37 -19.65
N LEU A 106 -4.74 -20.89 -18.93
CA LEU A 106 -4.67 -20.88 -17.47
C LEU A 106 -3.24 -20.55 -17.05
N ASP A 107 -3.09 -19.54 -16.18
CA ASP A 107 -1.82 -19.11 -15.59
C ASP A 107 -1.28 -20.11 -14.56
N PHE A 108 -2.18 -20.89 -13.95
CA PHE A 108 -1.87 -21.96 -13.00
C PHE A 108 -2.52 -23.27 -13.43
N ARG A 109 -1.76 -24.36 -13.39
CA ARG A 109 -2.21 -25.69 -13.80
C ARG A 109 -1.76 -26.74 -12.80
N TRP A 110 -2.68 -27.62 -12.42
CA TRP A 110 -2.33 -28.81 -11.66
C TRP A 110 -1.78 -29.88 -12.59
N VAL A 111 -0.63 -30.44 -12.23
CA VAL A 111 0.01 -31.55 -12.94
C VAL A 111 0.22 -32.70 -11.98
N LEU A 112 -0.27 -33.88 -12.33
CA LEU A 112 -0.06 -35.09 -11.53
C LEU A 112 1.33 -35.66 -11.83
N GLU A 113 2.02 -36.16 -10.81
CA GLU A 113 3.38 -36.71 -10.99
C GLU A 113 3.46 -37.87 -11.99
N THR A 114 2.36 -38.62 -12.22
CA THR A 114 2.27 -39.72 -13.19
C THR A 114 2.26 -39.25 -14.65
N ASP A 115 1.82 -38.03 -14.87
CA ASP A 115 1.72 -37.43 -16.21
C ASP A 115 3.08 -36.89 -16.66
N ILE A 116 4.00 -36.68 -15.71
CA ILE A 116 5.35 -36.19 -15.94
C ILE A 116 6.23 -37.34 -16.43
N LYS A 117 6.68 -37.29 -17.69
CA LYS A 117 7.59 -38.31 -18.27
C LYS A 117 9.06 -37.95 -18.07
N SER A 118 9.38 -36.68 -18.11
CA SER A 118 10.71 -36.18 -17.76
C SER A 118 10.63 -34.76 -17.24
N GLN A 119 11.57 -34.41 -16.37
CA GLN A 119 11.73 -33.08 -15.79
C GLN A 119 13.16 -32.62 -16.00
N SER A 120 13.35 -31.39 -16.44
CA SER A 120 14.66 -30.76 -16.56
C SER A 120 14.66 -29.37 -15.93
N LEU A 121 15.86 -28.87 -15.62
CA LEU A 121 16.14 -27.52 -15.12
C LEU A 121 17.10 -26.82 -16.08
N PRO A 122 16.63 -26.35 -17.24
CA PRO A 122 17.49 -25.75 -18.25
C PRO A 122 18.13 -24.46 -17.73
N ALA A 123 19.46 -24.36 -17.76
CA ALA A 123 20.16 -23.14 -17.31
C ALA A 123 19.82 -21.92 -18.17
N GLU A 124 19.48 -22.14 -19.45
CA GLU A 124 19.14 -21.10 -20.43
C GLU A 124 17.69 -20.60 -20.32
N MET A 125 16.90 -21.15 -19.39
CA MET A 125 15.52 -20.72 -19.18
C MET A 125 15.47 -19.27 -18.69
N ALA A 126 14.82 -18.40 -19.47
CA ALA A 126 14.60 -17.01 -19.13
C ALA A 126 13.22 -16.81 -18.47
N VAL A 127 13.20 -15.95 -17.47
CA VAL A 127 12.01 -15.32 -16.91
C VAL A 127 12.03 -13.86 -17.33
N ILE A 128 11.01 -13.46 -18.09
CA ILE A 128 10.86 -12.13 -18.65
C ILE A 128 9.71 -11.46 -17.90
N GLU A 129 10.04 -10.47 -17.08
CA GLU A 129 9.06 -9.63 -16.41
C GLU A 129 8.55 -8.59 -17.42
N ARG A 130 7.22 -8.44 -17.53
CA ARG A 130 6.60 -7.60 -18.56
C ARG A 130 5.68 -6.56 -17.97
N THR A 131 5.42 -5.51 -18.72
CA THR A 131 4.50 -4.44 -18.32
C THR A 131 3.07 -4.94 -18.16
N THR A 132 2.65 -5.87 -19.04
CA THR A 132 1.31 -6.48 -19.06
C THR A 132 1.38 -8.00 -19.18
N ASN A 133 0.28 -8.69 -18.86
CA ASN A 133 0.13 -10.15 -19.00
C ASN A 133 1.10 -11.00 -18.15
N GLY A 134 1.65 -10.45 -17.07
CA GLY A 134 2.53 -11.16 -16.13
C GLY A 134 3.84 -11.66 -16.75
N ASN A 135 4.47 -12.61 -16.08
CA ASN A 135 5.76 -13.19 -16.51
C ASN A 135 5.64 -13.99 -17.80
N PHE A 136 6.69 -13.94 -18.60
CA PHE A 136 6.88 -14.80 -19.75
C PHE A 136 8.06 -15.76 -19.52
N TYR A 137 7.84 -17.05 -19.75
CA TYR A 137 8.86 -18.10 -19.62
C TYR A 137 9.21 -18.67 -21.00
N GLY A 138 10.50 -18.85 -21.26
CA GLY A 138 10.98 -19.46 -22.50
C GLY A 138 12.49 -19.29 -22.72
N TYR A 139 12.91 -19.56 -23.95
CA TYR A 139 14.31 -19.45 -24.38
C TYR A 139 14.49 -18.22 -25.24
N VAL A 140 15.36 -17.30 -24.84
CA VAL A 140 15.70 -16.14 -25.69
C VAL A 140 16.55 -16.64 -26.86
N VAL A 141 16.02 -16.54 -28.07
CA VAL A 141 16.71 -17.02 -29.29
C VAL A 141 17.45 -15.88 -29.98
N GLN A 142 16.87 -14.69 -29.98
CA GLN A 142 17.39 -13.56 -30.73
C GLN A 142 17.04 -12.22 -30.07
N ALA A 143 17.93 -11.25 -30.18
CA ALA A 143 17.70 -9.87 -29.79
C ALA A 143 17.90 -8.95 -31.01
N LYS A 144 16.96 -8.03 -31.24
CA LYS A 144 17.00 -7.03 -32.31
C LYS A 144 17.33 -5.67 -31.71
N GLU A 145 18.57 -5.21 -31.87
CA GLU A 145 19.05 -3.89 -31.44
C GLU A 145 19.16 -2.99 -32.67
N ASP A 146 18.34 -1.94 -32.75
CA ASP A 146 18.37 -0.97 -33.87
C ASP A 146 18.27 -1.60 -35.28
N GLY A 147 17.47 -2.67 -35.41
CA GLY A 147 17.35 -3.41 -36.68
C GLY A 147 18.41 -4.50 -36.89
N VAL A 148 19.50 -4.51 -36.10
CA VAL A 148 20.54 -5.53 -36.15
C VAL A 148 20.14 -6.72 -35.28
N LEU A 149 20.26 -7.93 -35.83
CA LEU A 149 19.94 -9.18 -35.13
C LEU A 149 21.18 -9.74 -34.45
N HIS A 150 21.04 -10.08 -33.17
CA HIS A 150 22.04 -10.71 -32.34
C HIS A 150 21.53 -12.08 -31.88
N GLU A 151 22.32 -13.12 -32.10
CA GLU A 151 22.03 -14.51 -31.65
C GLU A 151 23.08 -15.03 -30.66
N GLN A 152 24.18 -14.30 -30.50
CA GLN A 152 25.26 -14.59 -29.55
C GLN A 152 25.35 -13.48 -28.49
N ASP A 153 25.97 -13.79 -27.35
CA ASP A 153 26.15 -12.85 -26.23
C ASP A 153 24.86 -12.16 -25.75
N LEU A 154 23.71 -12.85 -25.89
CA LEU A 154 22.37 -12.31 -25.63
C LEU A 154 22.26 -11.65 -24.26
N HIS A 155 22.85 -12.23 -23.21
CA HIS A 155 22.86 -11.65 -21.86
C HIS A 155 23.42 -10.21 -21.82
N LYS A 156 24.52 -9.94 -22.53
CA LYS A 156 25.17 -8.62 -22.55
C LYS A 156 24.37 -7.62 -23.39
N VAL A 157 23.85 -8.08 -24.52
CA VAL A 157 23.03 -7.28 -25.45
C VAL A 157 21.71 -6.88 -24.76
N LEU A 158 21.01 -7.85 -24.16
CA LEU A 158 19.77 -7.63 -23.42
C LEU A 158 19.94 -6.68 -22.24
N LYS A 159 21.02 -6.81 -21.46
CA LYS A 159 21.28 -5.89 -20.34
C LYS A 159 21.39 -4.44 -20.81
N ARG A 160 22.01 -4.20 -21.98
CA ARG A 160 22.13 -2.86 -22.58
C ARG A 160 20.78 -2.35 -23.08
N MET A 161 20.04 -3.19 -23.82
CA MET A 161 18.71 -2.86 -24.35
C MET A 161 17.71 -2.56 -23.21
N LEU A 162 17.71 -3.35 -22.14
CA LEU A 162 16.90 -3.14 -20.94
C LEU A 162 17.24 -1.81 -20.27
N ALA A 163 18.52 -1.54 -20.01
CA ALA A 163 18.94 -0.29 -19.37
C ALA A 163 18.51 0.93 -20.18
N ARG A 164 18.64 0.86 -21.52
CA ARG A 164 18.18 1.91 -22.43
C ARG A 164 16.65 2.06 -22.41
N SER A 165 15.91 0.97 -22.64
CA SER A 165 14.44 0.98 -22.69
C SER A 165 13.83 1.46 -21.38
N ASN A 166 14.34 0.99 -20.23
CA ASN A 166 13.89 1.42 -18.91
C ASN A 166 14.21 2.91 -18.69
N GLY A 167 15.40 3.38 -19.08
CA GLY A 167 15.76 4.79 -18.98
C GLY A 167 14.88 5.72 -19.84
N LEU A 168 14.53 5.30 -21.06
CA LEU A 168 13.61 6.03 -21.95
C LEU A 168 12.18 6.03 -21.41
N SER A 169 11.70 4.87 -20.93
CA SER A 169 10.38 4.73 -20.29
C SER A 169 10.26 5.59 -19.04
N GLU A 170 11.33 5.68 -18.22
CA GLU A 170 11.37 6.54 -17.05
C GLU A 170 11.34 8.02 -17.42
N GLN A 171 12.08 8.44 -18.46
CA GLN A 171 12.03 9.81 -18.98
C GLN A 171 10.63 10.16 -19.50
N ALA A 172 10.02 9.26 -20.27
CA ALA A 172 8.66 9.42 -20.77
C ALA A 172 7.64 9.55 -19.61
N SER A 173 7.77 8.72 -18.58
CA SER A 173 6.92 8.77 -17.38
C SER A 173 7.10 10.09 -16.60
N LYS A 174 8.35 10.55 -16.41
CA LYS A 174 8.65 11.85 -15.78
C LYS A 174 8.11 13.03 -16.57
N LEU A 175 8.22 13.00 -17.89
CA LEU A 175 7.68 14.03 -18.78
C LEU A 175 6.15 14.10 -18.70
N GLN A 176 5.50 12.93 -18.74
CA GLN A 176 4.04 12.78 -18.67
C GLN A 176 3.48 13.26 -17.32
N LYS A 177 4.06 12.80 -16.20
CA LYS A 177 3.58 13.14 -14.84
C LYS A 177 4.03 14.53 -14.37
N GLY A 178 5.18 15.00 -14.84
CA GLY A 178 5.76 16.29 -14.49
C GLY A 178 5.23 17.41 -15.39
N ALA A 179 5.96 17.70 -16.47
CA ALA A 179 5.70 18.87 -17.30
C ALA A 179 4.32 18.84 -17.97
N ILE A 180 3.94 17.72 -18.59
CA ILE A 180 2.63 17.58 -19.24
C ILE A 180 1.51 17.64 -18.20
N GLY A 181 1.66 16.92 -17.09
CA GLY A 181 0.73 16.97 -15.95
C GLY A 181 0.53 18.40 -15.42
N SER A 182 1.59 19.19 -15.31
CA SER A 182 1.53 20.59 -14.87
C SER A 182 0.79 21.49 -15.85
N ILE A 183 0.93 21.26 -17.16
CA ILE A 183 0.19 22.00 -18.18
C ILE A 183 -1.30 21.65 -18.09
N ASN A 184 -1.65 20.37 -17.98
CA ASN A 184 -3.04 19.95 -17.81
C ASN A 184 -3.67 20.57 -16.56
N TYR A 185 -2.93 20.64 -15.46
CA TYR A 185 -3.37 21.33 -14.25
C TYR A 185 -3.62 22.83 -14.48
N GLN A 186 -2.72 23.51 -15.20
CA GLN A 186 -2.87 24.93 -15.52
C GLN A 186 -4.06 25.18 -16.47
N LEU A 187 -4.24 24.34 -17.48
CA LEU A 187 -5.39 24.41 -18.38
C LEU A 187 -6.71 24.27 -17.62
N GLU A 188 -6.77 23.32 -16.68
CA GLU A 188 -7.95 23.15 -15.82
C GLU A 188 -8.18 24.38 -14.93
N LYS A 189 -7.12 24.97 -14.38
CA LYS A 189 -7.21 26.22 -13.60
C LYS A 189 -7.73 27.39 -14.45
N LEU A 190 -7.33 27.50 -15.72
CA LEU A 190 -7.87 28.52 -16.62
C LEU A 190 -9.34 28.29 -16.93
N ARG A 191 -9.74 27.03 -17.14
CA ARG A 191 -11.16 26.64 -17.32
C ARG A 191 -12.00 27.05 -16.10
N LEU A 192 -11.50 26.81 -14.89
CA LEU A 192 -12.17 27.19 -13.65
C LEU A 192 -12.21 28.72 -13.46
N LYS A 193 -11.13 29.43 -13.81
CA LYS A 193 -11.08 30.90 -13.78
C LYS A 193 -12.09 31.54 -14.73
N GLU A 194 -12.19 31.01 -15.96
CA GLU A 194 -13.20 31.42 -16.94
C GLU A 194 -14.61 31.21 -16.38
N ARG A 195 -14.88 29.99 -15.89
CA ARG A 195 -16.19 29.63 -15.34
C ARG A 195 -16.59 30.49 -14.13
N LYS A 196 -15.63 30.83 -13.27
CA LYS A 196 -15.85 31.71 -12.13
C LYS A 196 -16.24 33.13 -12.56
N ALA A 197 -15.53 33.68 -13.55
CA ALA A 197 -15.85 35.00 -14.09
C ALA A 197 -17.22 35.01 -14.78
N GLU A 198 -17.62 33.93 -15.45
CA GLU A 198 -18.99 33.78 -15.97
C GLU A 198 -20.04 33.79 -14.86
N LEU A 199 -19.82 33.04 -13.77
CA LEU A 199 -20.76 32.95 -12.65
C LEU A 199 -20.94 34.27 -11.89
N ASN A 200 -19.90 35.11 -11.89
CA ASN A 200 -19.91 36.41 -11.23
C ASN A 200 -20.37 37.56 -12.14
N ASP A 201 -20.72 37.29 -13.41
CA ASP A 201 -20.97 38.30 -14.44
C ASP A 201 -19.76 39.25 -14.66
N GLU A 202 -18.54 38.76 -14.44
CA GLU A 202 -17.26 39.49 -14.53
C GLU A 202 -16.47 39.16 -15.81
N LEU A 203 -16.99 38.29 -16.69
CA LEU A 203 -16.31 37.89 -17.92
C LEU A 203 -16.39 38.99 -18.99
N THR A 204 -15.38 39.86 -19.01
CA THR A 204 -15.20 40.88 -20.05
C THR A 204 -14.56 40.30 -21.32
N ASP A 205 -14.77 40.95 -22.46
CA ASP A 205 -14.11 40.58 -23.73
C ASP A 205 -12.58 40.61 -23.62
N GLN A 206 -12.05 41.53 -22.83
CA GLN A 206 -10.61 41.60 -22.54
C GLN A 206 -10.15 40.36 -21.75
N LEU A 207 -10.83 40.02 -20.65
CA LEU A 207 -10.48 38.84 -19.85
C LEU A 207 -10.60 37.55 -20.68
N LYS A 208 -11.63 37.46 -21.54
CA LYS A 208 -11.79 36.33 -22.45
C LYS A 208 -10.63 36.22 -23.44
N ALA A 209 -10.19 37.34 -24.03
CA ALA A 209 -9.04 37.36 -24.92
C ALA A 209 -7.74 36.95 -24.20
N GLU A 210 -7.52 37.44 -22.97
CA GLU A 210 -6.38 37.05 -22.13
C GLU A 210 -6.37 35.53 -21.84
N LEU A 211 -7.50 34.96 -21.45
CA LEU A 211 -7.63 33.52 -21.18
C LEU A 211 -7.41 32.65 -22.43
N VAL A 212 -7.84 33.13 -23.60
CA VAL A 212 -7.59 32.45 -24.88
C VAL A 212 -6.11 32.46 -25.24
N GLU A 213 -5.43 33.60 -25.08
CA GLU A 213 -3.98 33.71 -25.31
C GLU A 213 -3.17 32.83 -24.33
N GLU A 214 -3.49 32.85 -23.03
CA GLU A 214 -2.84 31.98 -22.04
C GLU A 214 -3.05 30.48 -22.38
N ARG A 215 -4.27 30.09 -22.75
CA ARG A 215 -4.59 28.70 -23.15
C ARG A 215 -3.83 28.29 -24.40
N LYS A 216 -3.73 29.19 -25.38
CA LYS A 216 -2.98 28.95 -26.62
C LYS A 216 -1.50 28.72 -26.31
N ALA A 217 -0.87 29.56 -25.50
CA ALA A 217 0.52 29.39 -25.09
C ALA A 217 0.77 28.05 -24.38
N LEU A 218 -0.16 27.61 -23.52
CA LEU A 218 -0.09 26.31 -22.86
C LEU A 218 -0.24 25.14 -23.83
N ASN A 219 -1.19 25.23 -24.77
CA ASN A 219 -1.40 24.21 -25.80
C ASN A 219 -0.20 24.08 -26.74
N ASP A 220 0.42 25.21 -27.13
CA ASP A 220 1.62 25.21 -27.96
C ASP A 220 2.78 24.51 -27.24
N ARG A 221 2.95 24.77 -25.95
CA ARG A 221 3.93 24.07 -25.11
C ARG A 221 3.60 22.59 -24.94
N TYR A 222 2.32 22.25 -24.75
CA TYR A 222 1.85 20.86 -24.66
C TYR A 222 2.24 20.09 -25.92
N GLN A 223 2.00 20.64 -27.10
CA GLN A 223 2.33 19.98 -28.39
C GLN A 223 3.83 19.71 -28.54
N ILE A 224 4.69 20.61 -28.04
CA ILE A 224 6.16 20.39 -28.05
C ILE A 224 6.51 19.19 -27.17
N LEU A 225 6.01 19.15 -25.93
CA LEU A 225 6.28 18.06 -24.98
C LEU A 225 5.65 16.74 -25.43
N GLU A 226 4.50 16.78 -26.07
CA GLU A 226 3.82 15.60 -26.62
C GLU A 226 4.66 14.97 -27.75
N LYS A 227 5.23 15.77 -28.64
CA LYS A 227 6.17 15.28 -29.66
C LYS A 227 7.41 14.64 -29.04
N GLU A 228 7.96 15.23 -27.99
CA GLU A 228 9.09 14.67 -27.23
C GLU A 228 8.69 13.33 -26.58
N LEU A 229 7.52 13.26 -25.95
CA LEU A 229 6.98 12.04 -25.35
C LEU A 229 6.84 10.91 -26.38
N PHE A 230 6.28 11.21 -27.56
CA PHE A 230 6.15 10.22 -28.63
C PHE A 230 7.51 9.79 -29.19
N SER A 231 8.48 10.71 -29.30
CA SER A 231 9.85 10.37 -29.69
C SER A 231 10.51 9.42 -28.69
N LEU A 232 10.39 9.68 -27.39
CA LEU A 232 10.93 8.80 -26.34
C LEU A 232 10.31 7.40 -26.39
N ARG A 233 8.99 7.32 -26.58
CA ARG A 233 8.27 6.04 -26.72
C ARG A 233 8.71 5.27 -27.96
N ALA A 234 8.80 5.93 -29.11
CA ALA A 234 9.27 5.32 -30.35
C ALA A 234 10.72 4.81 -30.22
N GLN A 235 11.58 5.54 -29.51
CA GLN A 235 12.95 5.10 -29.22
C GLN A 235 13.02 3.90 -28.27
N ALA A 236 12.07 3.77 -27.34
CA ALA A 236 11.96 2.62 -26.44
C ALA A 236 11.40 1.38 -27.17
N ASP A 237 10.49 1.59 -28.13
CA ASP A 237 9.90 0.53 -28.98
C ASP A 237 10.85 0.01 -30.07
N ARG A 238 11.96 0.72 -30.32
CA ARG A 238 12.94 0.40 -31.38
C ARG A 238 13.53 -1.01 -31.28
N ASP A 239 13.81 -1.43 -30.06
CA ASP A 239 14.51 -2.67 -29.75
C ASP A 239 13.50 -3.78 -29.42
N ALA A 240 13.79 -5.03 -29.78
CA ALA A 240 12.87 -6.16 -29.55
C ALA A 240 13.62 -7.46 -29.23
N ILE A 241 12.93 -8.41 -28.60
CA ILE A 241 13.46 -9.74 -28.28
C ILE A 241 12.54 -10.81 -28.83
N THR A 242 13.13 -11.91 -29.29
CA THR A 242 12.39 -13.08 -29.77
C THR A 242 12.68 -14.26 -28.85
N VAL A 243 11.60 -14.84 -28.33
CA VAL A 243 11.63 -15.86 -27.30
C VAL A 243 10.86 -17.07 -27.80
N LYS A 244 11.44 -18.25 -27.69
CA LYS A 244 10.75 -19.51 -27.95
C LYS A 244 9.98 -19.92 -26.71
N ASP A 245 8.67 -20.05 -26.83
CA ASP A 245 7.79 -20.42 -25.72
C ASP A 245 7.67 -21.95 -25.53
N MET A 246 6.83 -22.38 -24.58
CA MET A 246 6.58 -23.81 -24.32
C MET A 246 5.87 -24.55 -25.46
N ARG A 247 5.18 -23.84 -26.36
CA ARG A 247 4.55 -24.41 -27.56
C ARG A 247 5.59 -24.62 -28.67
N GLY A 248 6.79 -24.09 -28.49
CA GLY A 248 7.85 -24.08 -29.47
C GLY A 248 7.71 -22.95 -30.50
N GLU A 249 6.77 -22.03 -30.30
CA GLU A 249 6.54 -20.88 -31.17
C GLU A 249 7.50 -19.73 -30.83
N LEU A 250 7.90 -18.96 -31.84
CA LEU A 250 8.72 -17.78 -31.66
C LEU A 250 7.83 -16.56 -31.44
N VAL A 251 7.96 -15.94 -30.26
CA VAL A 251 7.23 -14.74 -29.88
C VAL A 251 8.19 -13.56 -29.84
N THR A 252 7.95 -12.56 -30.70
CA THR A 252 8.71 -11.30 -30.67
C THR A 252 7.97 -10.25 -29.85
N MET A 253 8.66 -9.61 -28.90
CA MET A 253 8.12 -8.54 -28.08
C MET A 253 9.06 -7.32 -28.04
N PRO A 254 8.50 -6.09 -28.07
CA PRO A 254 9.29 -4.87 -27.98
C PRO A 254 9.85 -4.70 -26.57
N MET A 255 11.05 -4.14 -26.47
CA MET A 255 11.75 -3.90 -25.20
C MET A 255 11.04 -2.90 -24.30
N SER A 256 10.18 -2.05 -24.83
CA SER A 256 9.31 -1.15 -24.05
C SER A 256 8.31 -1.90 -23.17
N LYS A 257 7.98 -3.15 -23.51
CA LYS A 257 7.11 -4.02 -22.72
C LYS A 257 7.86 -4.94 -21.77
N VAL A 258 9.19 -4.96 -21.83
CA VAL A 258 10.04 -5.83 -21.02
C VAL A 258 10.67 -5.01 -19.88
N LEU A 259 10.39 -5.40 -18.65
CA LEU A 259 10.87 -4.72 -17.45
C LEU A 259 12.17 -5.32 -16.93
N ASP A 260 12.29 -6.64 -17.00
CA ASP A 260 13.45 -7.38 -16.53
C ASP A 260 13.57 -8.71 -17.28
N VAL A 261 14.79 -9.24 -17.39
CA VAL A 261 15.06 -10.56 -17.93
C VAL A 261 16.08 -11.25 -17.04
N THR A 262 15.70 -12.42 -16.53
CA THR A 262 16.52 -13.16 -15.56
C THR A 262 16.60 -14.63 -15.91
N TRP A 263 17.65 -15.31 -15.44
CA TRP A 263 17.86 -16.76 -15.61
C TRP A 263 17.98 -17.43 -14.25
N PRO A 264 16.87 -17.67 -13.52
CA PRO A 264 16.90 -18.17 -12.14
C PRO A 264 17.66 -19.48 -11.97
N ASN A 265 17.64 -20.33 -13.00
CA ASN A 265 18.29 -21.64 -13.01
C ASN A 265 19.83 -21.53 -13.09
N ALA A 266 20.36 -20.48 -13.72
CA ALA A 266 21.79 -20.23 -13.82
C ALA A 266 22.35 -19.41 -12.63
N MET A 267 21.49 -18.87 -11.76
CA MET A 267 21.92 -18.05 -10.63
C MET A 267 22.53 -18.88 -9.50
N GLY A 268 23.77 -18.55 -9.12
CA GLY A 268 24.33 -18.96 -7.83
C GLY A 268 23.68 -18.22 -6.65
N LEU A 269 23.91 -18.71 -5.42
CA LEU A 269 23.34 -18.13 -4.19
C LEU A 269 23.54 -16.61 -4.05
N PRO A 270 24.74 -16.03 -4.28
CA PRO A 270 24.92 -14.58 -4.16
C PRO A 270 24.06 -13.78 -5.16
N ALA A 271 23.92 -14.29 -6.40
CA ALA A 271 23.09 -13.67 -7.42
C ALA A 271 21.60 -13.73 -7.05
N LYS A 272 21.15 -14.86 -6.48
CA LYS A 272 19.77 -15.00 -5.99
C LYS A 272 19.45 -14.03 -4.86
N VAL A 273 20.36 -13.87 -3.90
CA VAL A 273 20.21 -12.90 -2.79
C VAL A 273 20.17 -11.47 -3.33
N GLY A 274 21.05 -11.11 -4.27
CA GLY A 274 21.03 -9.79 -4.91
C GLY A 274 19.71 -9.51 -5.65
N HIS A 275 19.23 -10.48 -6.42
CA HIS A 275 17.94 -10.39 -7.11
C HIS A 275 16.77 -10.23 -6.12
N TRP A 276 16.77 -10.99 -5.03
CA TRP A 276 15.74 -10.91 -3.99
C TRP A 276 15.64 -9.50 -3.37
N PHE A 277 16.77 -8.88 -3.00
CA PHE A 277 16.77 -7.50 -2.51
C PHE A 277 16.30 -6.49 -3.57
N HIS A 278 16.71 -6.69 -4.82
CA HIS A 278 16.26 -5.84 -5.95
C HIS A 278 14.75 -5.91 -6.15
N GLN A 279 14.16 -7.11 -6.10
CA GLN A 279 12.71 -7.29 -6.24
C GLN A 279 11.92 -6.71 -5.06
N ILE A 280 12.43 -6.83 -3.83
CA ILE A 280 11.84 -6.12 -2.68
C ILE A 280 11.88 -4.61 -2.88
N GLY A 281 13.00 -4.08 -3.36
CA GLY A 281 13.15 -2.67 -3.70
C GLY A 281 12.12 -2.22 -4.74
N LYS A 282 12.01 -2.95 -5.86
CA LYS A 282 11.00 -2.73 -6.90
C LYS A 282 9.58 -2.77 -6.34
N PHE A 283 9.28 -3.70 -5.45
CA PHE A 283 7.94 -3.82 -4.84
C PHE A 283 7.60 -2.62 -3.96
N VAL A 284 8.55 -2.12 -3.17
CA VAL A 284 8.33 -1.00 -2.26
C VAL A 284 8.25 0.34 -2.99
N THR A 285 9.06 0.54 -4.03
CA THR A 285 9.17 1.84 -4.74
C THR A 285 8.37 1.90 -6.05
N GLY A 286 8.01 0.75 -6.62
CA GLY A 286 7.30 0.66 -7.87
C GLY A 286 5.82 1.01 -7.76
N GLU A 287 5.22 1.21 -8.93
CA GLU A 287 3.79 1.46 -9.09
C GLU A 287 3.00 0.17 -9.31
N PRO A 288 1.74 0.12 -8.87
CA PRO A 288 0.87 -1.03 -9.08
C PRO A 288 0.55 -1.22 -10.57
N ARG A 289 0.45 -2.48 -10.99
CA ARG A 289 0.12 -2.91 -12.35
C ARG A 289 -0.90 -4.05 -12.29
N GLU A 290 -1.50 -4.36 -13.44
CA GLU A 290 -2.44 -5.49 -13.59
C GLU A 290 -3.47 -5.57 -12.45
N ALA A 291 -4.17 -4.46 -12.20
CA ALA A 291 -5.19 -4.36 -11.15
C ALA A 291 -4.69 -4.73 -9.73
N ASN A 292 -3.46 -4.35 -9.38
CA ASN A 292 -2.74 -4.64 -8.12
C ASN A 292 -2.22 -6.08 -7.98
N THR A 293 -2.27 -6.89 -9.03
CA THR A 293 -1.72 -8.26 -9.02
C THR A 293 -0.25 -8.32 -9.43
N GLU A 294 0.31 -7.23 -9.94
CA GLU A 294 1.72 -7.13 -10.35
C GLU A 294 2.28 -5.74 -10.00
N GLY A 295 3.61 -5.58 -10.02
CA GLY A 295 4.27 -4.29 -9.76
C GLY A 295 4.50 -3.99 -8.28
N GLY A 296 4.55 -2.70 -7.95
CA GLY A 296 4.85 -2.23 -6.60
C GLY A 296 3.66 -1.59 -5.88
N VAL A 297 3.86 -1.25 -4.61
CA VAL A 297 2.83 -0.74 -3.70
C VAL A 297 3.13 0.66 -3.16
N PHE A 298 4.06 1.40 -3.78
CA PHE A 298 4.50 2.71 -3.30
C PHE A 298 3.35 3.70 -3.03
N PRO A 299 2.36 3.88 -3.94
CA PRO A 299 1.23 4.78 -3.68
C PRO A 299 0.40 4.38 -2.45
N ALA A 300 0.30 3.08 -2.16
CA ALA A 300 -0.41 2.58 -0.99
C ALA A 300 0.37 2.84 0.30
N ILE A 301 1.70 2.70 0.28
CA ILE A 301 2.57 3.06 1.42
C ILE A 301 2.42 4.56 1.70
N PHE A 302 2.61 5.38 0.67
CA PHE A 302 2.51 6.84 0.79
C PHE A 302 1.16 7.26 1.34
N GLY A 303 0.06 6.76 0.75
CA GLY A 303 -1.28 7.10 1.18
C GLY A 303 -1.58 6.67 2.63
N THR A 304 -1.10 5.49 3.05
CA THR A 304 -1.23 5.02 4.44
C THR A 304 -0.50 5.94 5.41
N VAL A 305 0.76 6.24 5.15
CA VAL A 305 1.58 7.09 6.02
C VAL A 305 1.05 8.52 6.05
N PHE A 306 0.72 9.10 4.89
CA PHE A 306 0.20 10.45 4.78
C PHE A 306 -1.13 10.62 5.52
N MET A 307 -2.05 9.68 5.34
CA MET A 307 -3.34 9.67 6.04
C MET A 307 -3.16 9.60 7.56
N VAL A 308 -2.29 8.71 8.05
CA VAL A 308 -2.03 8.55 9.49
C VAL A 308 -1.40 9.80 10.09
N ILE A 309 -0.46 10.44 9.38
CA ILE A 309 0.14 11.72 9.81
C ILE A 309 -0.93 12.81 9.85
N LEU A 310 -1.77 12.93 8.82
CA LEU A 310 -2.84 13.92 8.78
C LEU A 310 -3.84 13.72 9.92
N MET A 311 -4.24 12.47 10.17
CA MET A 311 -5.10 12.10 11.30
C MET A 311 -4.44 12.45 12.63
N ALA A 312 -3.16 12.12 12.83
CA ALA A 312 -2.40 12.43 14.03
C ALA A 312 -2.35 13.94 14.34
N ILE A 313 -2.12 14.76 13.30
CA ILE A 313 -2.11 16.23 13.39
C ILE A 313 -3.48 16.78 13.81
N ILE A 314 -4.57 16.15 13.37
CA ILE A 314 -5.93 16.58 13.68
C ILE A 314 -6.38 16.09 15.06
N VAL A 315 -6.20 14.80 15.36
CA VAL A 315 -6.73 14.18 16.58
C VAL A 315 -5.99 14.61 17.84
N THR A 316 -4.68 14.85 17.75
CA THR A 316 -3.87 15.14 18.95
C THR A 316 -4.29 16.47 19.59
N PRO A 317 -4.35 17.60 18.87
CA PRO A 317 -4.78 18.87 19.45
C PRO A 317 -6.22 18.79 19.98
N LEU A 318 -7.14 18.19 19.21
CA LEU A 318 -8.54 18.06 19.60
C LEU A 318 -8.70 17.22 20.88
N GLY A 319 -8.02 16.07 20.95
CA GLY A 319 -8.06 15.19 22.10
C GLY A 319 -7.41 15.80 23.34
N VAL A 320 -6.26 16.49 23.18
CA VAL A 320 -5.57 17.16 24.28
C VAL A 320 -6.41 18.32 24.82
N VAL A 321 -6.96 19.18 23.96
CA VAL A 321 -7.82 20.29 24.39
C VAL A 321 -9.06 19.76 25.13
N ALA A 322 -9.71 18.73 24.60
CA ALA A 322 -10.86 18.11 25.26
C ALA A 322 -10.49 17.54 26.65
N ALA A 323 -9.37 16.82 26.77
CA ALA A 323 -8.90 16.26 28.03
C ALA A 323 -8.52 17.35 29.05
N VAL A 324 -7.80 18.39 28.61
CA VAL A 324 -7.44 19.55 29.44
C VAL A 324 -8.69 20.25 29.93
N TYR A 325 -9.67 20.50 29.07
CA TYR A 325 -10.94 21.08 29.47
C TYR A 325 -11.64 20.21 30.51
N LEU A 326 -11.80 18.91 30.24
CA LEU A 326 -12.50 17.98 31.13
C LEU A 326 -11.80 17.79 32.49
N HIS A 327 -10.48 17.96 32.55
CA HIS A 327 -9.69 17.74 33.76
C HIS A 327 -9.42 19.02 34.57
N GLU A 328 -8.98 20.10 33.91
CA GLU A 328 -8.49 21.31 34.58
C GLU A 328 -9.56 22.42 34.71
N TYR A 329 -10.56 22.44 33.83
CA TYR A 329 -11.56 23.53 33.78
C TYR A 329 -12.99 23.08 34.07
N ALA A 330 -13.36 21.86 33.70
CA ALA A 330 -14.74 21.39 33.79
C ALA A 330 -15.15 21.14 35.25
N GLY A 331 -16.23 21.81 35.68
CA GLY A 331 -16.85 21.54 36.98
C GLY A 331 -17.51 20.16 37.04
N LYS A 332 -17.74 19.66 38.26
CA LYS A 332 -18.50 18.42 38.51
C LYS A 332 -20.00 18.65 38.32
N ASN A 333 -20.46 18.74 37.08
CA ASN A 333 -21.87 18.94 36.73
C ASN A 333 -22.38 17.83 35.78
N SER A 334 -23.70 17.81 35.55
CA SER A 334 -24.36 16.81 34.71
C SER A 334 -23.87 16.83 33.26
N LEU A 335 -23.49 18.00 32.74
CA LEU A 335 -22.96 18.15 31.38
C LEU A 335 -21.58 17.46 31.26
N THR A 336 -20.66 17.71 32.19
CA THR A 336 -19.35 17.04 32.22
C THR A 336 -19.49 15.52 32.32
N LYS A 337 -20.46 15.04 33.12
CA LYS A 337 -20.77 13.62 33.23
C LYS A 337 -21.28 13.04 31.90
N LEU A 338 -22.18 13.76 31.22
CA LEU A 338 -22.70 13.38 29.91
C LEU A 338 -21.60 13.29 28.86
N ILE A 339 -20.72 14.30 28.79
CA ILE A 339 -19.59 14.31 27.83
C ILE A 339 -18.67 13.12 28.09
N ARG A 340 -18.34 12.82 29.35
CA ARG A 340 -17.50 11.68 29.72
C ARG A 340 -18.12 10.35 29.30
N ILE A 341 -19.43 10.19 29.49
CA ILE A 341 -20.17 9.00 29.02
C ILE A 341 -20.14 8.92 27.49
N ALA A 342 -20.33 10.03 26.78
CA ALA A 342 -20.27 10.07 25.32
C ALA A 342 -18.88 9.66 24.79
N VAL A 343 -17.79 10.15 25.40
CA VAL A 343 -16.42 9.77 25.02
C VAL A 343 -16.19 8.27 25.19
N ILE A 344 -16.65 7.68 26.31
CA ILE A 344 -16.54 6.23 26.54
C ILE A 344 -17.37 5.45 25.52
N ASN A 345 -18.59 5.90 25.23
CA ASN A 345 -19.47 5.24 24.27
C ASN A 345 -18.96 5.32 22.83
N LEU A 346 -18.26 6.39 22.45
CA LEU A 346 -17.61 6.51 21.13
C LEU A 346 -16.60 5.37 20.90
N ALA A 347 -15.88 4.93 21.93
CA ALA A 347 -14.94 3.82 21.79
C ALA A 347 -15.63 2.48 21.42
N GLY A 348 -16.93 2.33 21.73
CA GLY A 348 -17.73 1.15 21.46
C GLY A 348 -18.45 1.13 20.11
N VAL A 349 -18.39 2.21 19.33
CA VAL A 349 -19.07 2.29 18.02
C VAL A 349 -18.30 1.49 16.97
N PRO A 350 -18.96 0.61 16.18
CA PRO A 350 -18.30 -0.13 15.10
C PRO A 350 -17.70 0.81 14.03
N SER A 351 -16.50 0.48 13.52
CA SER A 351 -15.77 1.39 12.62
C SER A 351 -16.50 1.71 11.31
N ILE A 352 -17.34 0.79 10.80
CA ILE A 352 -18.15 1.05 9.60
C ILE A 352 -19.17 2.18 9.80
N VAL A 353 -19.70 2.35 11.02
CA VAL A 353 -20.65 3.42 11.33
C VAL A 353 -19.98 4.79 11.19
N TYR A 354 -18.72 4.90 11.61
CA TYR A 354 -17.91 6.09 11.37
C TYR A 354 -17.70 6.35 9.88
N GLY A 355 -17.51 5.32 9.06
CA GLY A 355 -17.41 5.45 7.61
C GLY A 355 -18.66 6.04 6.96
N VAL A 356 -19.84 5.50 7.33
CA VAL A 356 -21.12 6.01 6.83
C VAL A 356 -21.38 7.44 7.33
N PHE A 357 -21.07 7.73 8.60
CA PHE A 357 -21.13 9.08 9.14
C PHE A 357 -20.20 10.03 8.38
N GLY A 358 -18.95 9.64 8.15
CA GLY A 358 -17.98 10.44 7.42
C GLY A 358 -18.42 10.71 5.99
N LEU A 359 -19.00 9.72 5.30
CA LEU A 359 -19.55 9.92 3.96
C LEU A 359 -20.72 10.91 3.96
N GLY A 360 -21.71 10.72 4.83
CA GLY A 360 -22.90 11.58 4.87
C GLY A 360 -22.61 13.00 5.37
N PHE A 361 -21.87 13.11 6.48
CA PHE A 361 -21.58 14.39 7.12
C PHE A 361 -20.39 15.10 6.50
N PHE A 362 -19.22 14.45 6.44
CA PHE A 362 -18.02 15.13 5.95
C PHE A 362 -18.00 15.31 4.44
N VAL A 363 -18.28 14.27 3.67
CA VAL A 363 -18.22 14.37 2.20
C VAL A 363 -19.43 15.13 1.66
N TYR A 364 -20.64 14.63 1.89
CA TYR A 364 -21.83 15.20 1.24
C TYR A 364 -22.29 16.51 1.87
N THR A 365 -22.35 16.59 3.20
CA THR A 365 -22.86 17.80 3.87
C THR A 365 -21.79 18.88 3.91
N LEU A 366 -20.66 18.65 4.58
CA LEU A 366 -19.62 19.66 4.77
C LEU A 366 -18.88 19.94 3.46
N GLY A 367 -18.36 18.91 2.80
CA GLY A 367 -17.64 19.03 1.52
C GLY A 367 -18.50 19.63 0.41
N GLY A 368 -19.75 19.15 0.27
CA GLY A 368 -20.71 19.72 -0.68
C GLY A 368 -21.04 21.19 -0.38
N SER A 369 -21.19 21.55 0.89
CA SER A 369 -21.44 22.96 1.28
C SER A 369 -20.21 23.84 1.03
N LEU A 370 -19.00 23.33 1.29
CA LEU A 370 -17.75 24.04 0.99
C LEU A 370 -17.61 24.30 -0.52
N ASP A 371 -17.94 23.32 -1.36
CA ASP A 371 -17.89 23.51 -2.81
C ASP A 371 -18.92 24.53 -3.30
N GLN A 372 -20.13 24.53 -2.76
CA GLN A 372 -21.14 25.54 -3.09
C GLN A 372 -20.70 26.96 -2.69
N LEU A 373 -20.02 27.11 -1.55
CA LEU A 373 -19.61 28.41 -1.02
C LEU A 373 -18.30 28.93 -1.62
N PHE A 374 -17.32 28.06 -1.86
CA PHE A 374 -15.95 28.45 -2.19
C PHE A 374 -15.47 27.97 -3.56
N TYR A 375 -16.09 26.95 -4.13
CA TYR A 375 -15.70 26.35 -5.41
C TYR A 375 -16.89 26.12 -6.38
N PRO A 376 -17.85 27.06 -6.52
CA PRO A 376 -19.01 26.87 -7.38
C PRO A 376 -18.62 26.62 -8.85
N GLU A 377 -17.48 27.14 -9.29
CA GLU A 377 -16.91 26.95 -10.63
C GLU A 377 -16.51 25.51 -10.95
N ALA A 378 -16.28 24.66 -9.94
CA ALA A 378 -15.88 23.27 -10.12
C ALA A 378 -17.09 22.32 -10.35
N LEU A 379 -18.30 22.74 -9.97
CA LEU A 379 -19.50 21.91 -10.07
C LEU A 379 -19.85 21.62 -11.54
N PRO A 380 -20.28 20.38 -11.88
CA PRO A 380 -20.78 19.31 -11.00
C PRO A 380 -19.70 18.32 -10.49
N SER A 381 -18.41 18.58 -10.74
CA SER A 381 -17.29 17.76 -10.26
C SER A 381 -16.72 18.37 -8.97
N PRO A 382 -17.28 18.04 -7.79
CA PRO A 382 -16.91 18.68 -6.53
C PRO A 382 -15.43 18.49 -6.17
N THR A 383 -14.84 19.50 -5.54
CA THR A 383 -13.48 19.44 -4.99
C THR A 383 -13.51 18.67 -3.67
N PHE A 384 -14.27 19.19 -2.71
CA PHE A 384 -14.38 18.67 -1.35
C PHE A 384 -15.61 17.78 -1.14
N GLY A 385 -16.66 17.93 -1.94
CA GLY A 385 -17.85 17.06 -1.98
C GLY A 385 -17.59 15.68 -2.58
N SER A 386 -16.33 15.26 -2.68
CA SER A 386 -15.90 13.95 -3.13
C SER A 386 -15.07 13.22 -2.06
N PRO A 387 -15.06 11.87 -2.03
CA PRO A 387 -14.22 11.11 -1.11
C PRO A 387 -12.73 11.45 -1.30
N GLY A 388 -11.99 11.62 -0.20
CA GLY A 388 -10.61 12.09 -0.21
C GLY A 388 -9.86 11.79 1.10
N VAL A 389 -8.55 12.05 1.11
CA VAL A 389 -7.70 11.74 2.26
C VAL A 389 -8.01 12.59 3.49
N ILE A 390 -8.45 13.84 3.33
CA ILE A 390 -8.87 14.70 4.44
C ILE A 390 -10.07 14.13 5.20
N TRP A 391 -11.09 13.65 4.48
CA TRP A 391 -12.29 13.06 5.08
C TRP A 391 -11.99 11.73 5.76
N SER A 392 -11.09 10.95 5.16
CA SER A 392 -10.54 9.74 5.76
C SER A 392 -9.84 10.03 7.08
N ALA A 393 -8.95 11.03 7.10
CA ALA A 393 -8.22 11.44 8.30
C ALA A 393 -9.15 11.97 9.39
N LEU A 394 -10.15 12.79 9.05
CA LEU A 394 -11.15 13.30 9.99
C LEU A 394 -12.03 12.20 10.58
N THR A 395 -12.45 11.25 9.75
CA THR A 395 -13.25 10.09 10.18
C THR A 395 -12.48 9.23 11.17
N LEU A 396 -11.21 8.92 10.86
CA LEU A 396 -10.35 8.17 11.77
C LEU A 396 -9.94 8.98 13.02
N ALA A 397 -9.83 10.31 12.90
CA ALA A 397 -9.59 11.17 14.04
C ALA A 397 -10.73 11.05 15.06
N ILE A 398 -12.00 11.08 14.63
CA ILE A 398 -13.14 10.86 15.54
C ILE A 398 -13.09 9.46 16.17
N LEU A 399 -12.82 8.43 15.36
CA LEU A 399 -12.75 7.05 15.82
C LEU A 399 -11.66 6.84 16.90
N THR A 400 -10.53 7.54 16.76
CA THR A 400 -9.38 7.42 17.68
C THR A 400 -9.36 8.46 18.80
N LEU A 401 -10.21 9.49 18.72
CA LEU A 401 -10.30 10.59 19.68
C LEU A 401 -10.45 10.12 21.15
N PRO A 402 -11.29 9.12 21.49
CA PRO A 402 -11.43 8.68 22.88
C PRO A 402 -10.13 8.17 23.49
N VAL A 403 -9.28 7.53 22.70
CA VAL A 403 -7.99 6.98 23.16
C VAL A 403 -7.04 8.11 23.56
N VAL A 404 -7.00 9.18 22.76
CA VAL A 404 -6.17 10.36 23.05
C VAL A 404 -6.69 11.12 24.27
N ILE A 405 -8.02 11.28 24.40
CA ILE A 405 -8.63 11.96 25.55
C ILE A 405 -8.29 11.23 26.85
N VAL A 406 -8.57 9.92 26.92
CA VAL A 406 -8.36 9.13 28.14
C VAL A 406 -6.88 9.10 28.53
N SER A 407 -5.98 8.85 27.58
CA SER A 407 -4.53 8.83 27.86
C SER A 407 -4.01 10.19 28.33
N THR A 408 -4.52 11.30 27.77
CA THR A 408 -4.14 12.64 28.20
C THR A 408 -4.66 12.94 29.61
N GLU A 409 -5.92 12.61 29.89
CA GLU A 409 -6.53 12.83 31.20
C GLU A 409 -5.84 12.00 32.30
N GLU A 410 -5.49 10.75 32.02
CA GLU A 410 -4.69 9.93 32.92
C GLU A 410 -3.33 10.58 33.20
N GLY A 411 -2.69 11.16 32.18
CA GLY A 411 -1.44 11.92 32.33
C GLY A 411 -1.61 13.12 33.26
N LEU A 412 -2.62 13.94 33.04
CA LEU A 412 -2.91 15.13 33.85
C LEU A 412 -3.20 14.77 35.31
N SER A 413 -3.94 13.68 35.54
CA SER A 413 -4.31 13.21 36.87
C SER A 413 -3.14 12.74 37.74
N ARG A 414 -2.02 12.35 37.11
CA ARG A 414 -0.81 11.89 37.82
C ARG A 414 0.04 13.04 38.36
N ILE A 415 -0.17 14.27 37.87
CA ILE A 415 0.60 15.43 38.30
C ILE A 415 0.10 15.86 39.69
N PRO A 416 0.97 16.01 40.70
CA PRO A 416 0.56 16.46 42.04
C PRO A 416 -0.09 17.85 42.04
N SER A 417 -1.08 18.06 42.92
CA SER A 417 -1.71 19.38 43.10
C SER A 417 -0.75 20.42 43.68
N THR A 418 0.27 20.00 44.44
CA THR A 418 1.29 20.86 45.04
C THR A 418 2.10 21.62 44.00
N ILE A 419 2.41 21.00 42.85
CA ILE A 419 3.13 21.65 41.74
C ILE A 419 2.29 22.79 41.16
N ARG A 420 0.98 22.57 41.00
CA ARG A 420 0.04 23.61 40.51
C ARG A 420 -0.05 24.77 41.50
N GLN A 421 -0.21 24.46 42.78
CA GLN A 421 -0.29 25.47 43.84
C GLN A 421 1.02 26.26 43.98
N GLY A 422 2.18 25.60 43.86
CA GLY A 422 3.48 26.26 43.89
C GLY A 422 3.67 27.25 42.74
N SER A 423 3.26 26.87 41.52
CA SER A 423 3.27 27.78 40.36
C SER A 423 2.39 29.00 40.58
N LEU A 424 1.15 28.80 41.04
CA LEU A 424 0.22 29.89 41.33
C LEU A 424 0.74 30.81 42.46
N ALA A 425 1.41 30.24 43.47
CA ALA A 425 2.00 31.00 44.58
C ALA A 425 3.17 31.90 44.15
N LEU A 426 3.87 31.54 43.06
CA LEU A 426 4.89 32.37 42.43
C LEU A 426 4.31 33.48 41.53
N GLY A 427 2.98 33.64 41.52
CA GLY A 427 2.28 34.66 40.73
C GLY A 427 1.99 34.24 39.29
N ALA A 428 2.22 32.98 38.91
CA ALA A 428 1.83 32.49 37.59
C ALA A 428 0.30 32.40 37.48
N THR A 429 -0.22 32.72 36.30
CA THR A 429 -1.63 32.50 35.97
C THR A 429 -1.94 31.01 35.79
N GLN A 430 -3.22 30.64 35.82
CA GLN A 430 -3.65 29.26 35.54
C GLN A 430 -3.24 28.83 34.12
N ALA A 431 -3.30 29.75 33.14
CA ALA A 431 -2.86 29.48 31.78
C ALA A 431 -1.34 29.27 31.70
N GLU A 432 -0.54 30.11 32.37
CA GLU A 432 0.92 29.93 32.42
C GLU A 432 1.31 28.61 33.10
N THR A 433 0.64 28.27 34.20
CA THR A 433 0.83 26.99 34.90
C THR A 433 0.50 25.81 33.98
N LEU A 434 -0.61 25.89 33.24
CA LEU A 434 -1.01 24.87 32.29
C LEU A 434 0.03 24.67 31.17
N TRP A 435 0.40 25.75 30.48
CA TRP A 435 1.27 25.70 29.31
C TRP A 435 2.73 25.38 29.63
N ARG A 436 3.25 25.90 30.75
CA ARG A 436 4.68 25.79 31.09
C ARG A 436 5.02 24.61 31.97
N ILE A 437 4.04 24.05 32.70
CA ILE A 437 4.30 22.99 33.69
C ILE A 437 3.42 21.77 33.40
N VAL A 438 2.10 21.92 33.45
CA VAL A 438 1.18 20.78 33.40
C VAL A 438 1.24 20.03 32.06
N LEU A 439 1.12 20.75 30.93
CA LEU A 439 1.17 20.13 29.60
C LEU A 439 2.52 19.47 29.30
N PRO A 440 3.68 20.11 29.56
CA PRO A 440 4.98 19.47 29.45
C PRO A 440 5.11 18.18 30.27
N MET A 441 4.67 18.19 31.54
CA MET A 441 4.71 17.00 32.40
C MET A 441 3.75 15.89 31.94
N ALA A 442 2.60 16.25 31.34
CA ALA A 442 1.66 15.28 30.77
C ALA A 442 2.07 14.77 29.38
N SER A 443 3.06 15.38 28.73
CA SER A 443 3.46 15.05 27.34
C SER A 443 3.78 13.56 27.10
N PRO A 444 4.40 12.79 28.03
CA PRO A 444 4.64 11.37 27.78
C PRO A 444 3.34 10.54 27.69
N ALA A 445 2.30 10.95 28.43
CA ALA A 445 0.99 10.32 28.41
C ALA A 445 0.19 10.72 27.16
N ILE A 446 0.28 12.00 26.74
CA ILE A 446 -0.29 12.47 25.46
C ILE A 446 0.31 11.68 24.29
N MET A 447 1.64 11.53 24.27
CA MET A 447 2.34 10.75 23.24
C MET A 447 1.94 9.28 23.24
N THR A 448 1.65 8.70 24.41
CA THR A 448 1.16 7.33 24.50
C THR A 448 -0.23 7.20 23.85
N GLY A 449 -1.13 8.17 24.09
CA GLY A 449 -2.42 8.23 23.41
C GLY A 449 -2.28 8.36 21.89
N LEU A 450 -1.33 9.18 21.42
CA LEU A 450 -1.00 9.33 20.01
C LEU A 450 -0.46 8.02 19.39
N ILE A 451 0.45 7.32 20.05
CA ILE A 451 0.99 6.04 19.57
C ILE A 451 -0.14 5.02 19.40
N LEU A 452 -1.05 4.93 20.36
CA LEU A 452 -2.20 4.02 20.29
C LEU A 452 -3.19 4.43 19.18
N ALA A 453 -3.41 5.74 18.98
CA ALA A 453 -4.23 6.25 17.89
C ALA A 453 -3.63 5.92 16.51
N ILE A 454 -2.32 6.11 16.32
CA ILE A 454 -1.59 5.77 15.09
C ILE A 454 -1.71 4.28 14.80
N ALA A 455 -1.44 3.43 15.80
CA ALA A 455 -1.50 1.97 15.65
C ALA A 455 -2.89 1.50 15.21
N ARG A 456 -3.95 2.10 15.78
CA ARG A 456 -5.33 1.80 15.39
C ARG A 456 -5.65 2.31 13.99
N ALA A 457 -5.42 3.59 13.71
CA ALA A 457 -5.79 4.22 12.45
C ALA A 457 -5.13 3.59 11.23
N ALA A 458 -3.84 3.22 11.32
CA ALA A 458 -3.12 2.57 10.23
C ALA A 458 -3.68 1.18 9.87
N GLY A 459 -4.38 0.53 10.81
CA GLY A 459 -5.01 -0.77 10.62
C GLY A 459 -6.50 -0.71 10.23
N GLU A 460 -7.14 0.45 10.27
CA GLU A 460 -8.57 0.59 9.92
C GLU A 460 -8.75 0.67 8.41
N VAL A 461 -9.68 -0.13 7.87
CA VAL A 461 -9.96 -0.19 6.42
C VAL A 461 -11.43 0.07 6.11
N ALA A 462 -12.34 -0.52 6.90
CA ALA A 462 -13.78 -0.45 6.69
C ALA A 462 -14.33 0.98 6.50
N PRO A 463 -14.03 1.96 7.37
CA PRO A 463 -14.50 3.33 7.15
C PRO A 463 -13.89 3.96 5.88
N LEU A 464 -12.61 3.68 5.63
CA LEU A 464 -11.84 4.30 4.54
C LEU A 464 -12.37 3.96 3.15
N MET A 465 -12.95 2.76 3.00
CA MET A 465 -13.58 2.32 1.75
C MET A 465 -14.73 3.22 1.30
N LEU A 466 -15.38 3.92 2.23
CA LEU A 466 -16.49 4.83 1.93
C LEU A 466 -16.02 6.26 1.70
N VAL A 467 -14.96 6.70 2.40
CA VAL A 467 -14.63 8.13 2.54
C VAL A 467 -13.39 8.60 1.78
N GLY A 468 -12.61 7.72 1.14
CA GLY A 468 -11.54 8.19 0.26
C GLY A 468 -10.63 7.17 -0.42
N VAL A 469 -10.59 5.93 0.05
CA VAL A 469 -9.66 4.94 -0.51
C VAL A 469 -10.16 4.37 -1.83
N VAL A 470 -9.26 4.19 -2.79
CA VAL A 470 -9.53 3.59 -4.09
C VAL A 470 -8.55 2.47 -4.44
N LYS A 471 -8.97 1.62 -5.38
CA LYS A 471 -8.17 0.54 -5.95
C LYS A 471 -6.90 1.03 -6.65
N LEU A 472 -7.00 2.11 -7.41
CA LEU A 472 -5.88 2.68 -8.13
C LEU A 472 -5.97 4.21 -8.10
N ALA A 473 -4.94 4.86 -7.57
CA ALA A 473 -4.79 6.30 -7.58
C ALA A 473 -3.57 6.65 -8.47
N PRO A 474 -3.77 7.10 -9.71
CA PRO A 474 -2.66 7.38 -10.64
C PRO A 474 -1.84 8.62 -10.26
N THR A 475 -2.39 9.48 -9.40
CA THR A 475 -1.69 10.65 -8.84
C THR A 475 -1.64 10.55 -7.33
N LEU A 476 -0.50 10.94 -6.75
CA LEU A 476 -0.35 11.00 -5.31
C LEU A 476 -1.07 12.26 -4.78
N PRO A 477 -1.48 12.26 -3.49
CA PRO A 477 -1.88 13.46 -2.75
C PRO A 477 -0.77 14.52 -2.55
N MET A 478 0.33 14.40 -3.29
CA MET A 478 1.46 15.31 -3.30
C MET A 478 2.04 15.38 -4.71
N ASP A 479 2.17 16.58 -5.26
CA ASP A 479 2.81 16.81 -6.57
C ASP A 479 3.47 18.21 -6.66
N GLY A 480 4.03 18.54 -7.82
CA GLY A 480 4.71 19.82 -8.06
C GLY A 480 3.79 21.03 -8.27
N ASN A 481 2.47 20.85 -8.23
CA ASN A 481 1.50 21.91 -8.44
C ASN A 481 1.04 22.49 -7.10
N PHE A 482 1.14 23.81 -6.92
CA PHE A 482 0.63 24.50 -5.73
C PHE A 482 -0.85 24.14 -5.48
N PRO A 483 -1.27 23.78 -4.24
CA PRO A 483 -0.57 23.95 -2.95
C PRO A 483 0.41 22.82 -2.55
N TYR A 484 0.82 21.98 -3.50
CA TYR A 484 1.74 20.83 -3.38
C TYR A 484 1.17 19.65 -2.59
N LEU A 485 0.34 19.91 -1.57
CA LEU A 485 -0.39 18.93 -0.79
C LEU A 485 -1.87 18.99 -1.17
N HIS A 486 -2.38 17.90 -1.72
CA HIS A 486 -3.73 17.80 -2.27
C HIS A 486 -4.56 16.87 -1.39
N VAL A 487 -5.05 17.41 -0.27
CA VAL A 487 -5.76 16.65 0.78
C VAL A 487 -7.17 16.22 0.37
N GLU A 488 -7.70 16.82 -0.69
CA GLU A 488 -8.98 16.48 -1.31
C GLU A 488 -8.90 15.21 -2.19
N ARG A 489 -7.69 14.80 -2.60
CA ARG A 489 -7.53 13.65 -3.50
C ARG A 489 -7.81 12.32 -2.82
N LYS A 490 -8.29 11.38 -3.63
CA LYS A 490 -8.36 9.96 -3.32
C LYS A 490 -6.95 9.37 -3.22
N PHE A 491 -6.81 8.28 -2.48
CA PHE A 491 -5.51 7.68 -2.21
C PHE A 491 -5.62 6.15 -2.11
N MET A 492 -4.47 5.48 -2.20
CA MET A 492 -4.37 4.04 -1.94
C MET A 492 -3.95 3.79 -0.49
N HIS A 493 -4.44 2.70 0.09
CA HIS A 493 -4.12 2.29 1.46
C HIS A 493 -3.66 0.83 1.48
N LEU A 494 -2.60 0.52 2.24
CA LEU A 494 -2.04 -0.83 2.31
C LEU A 494 -3.07 -1.85 2.81
N GLY A 495 -3.86 -1.50 3.82
CA GLY A 495 -4.93 -2.35 4.32
C GLY A 495 -6.02 -2.64 3.28
N PHE A 496 -6.34 -1.66 2.42
CA PHE A 496 -7.29 -1.87 1.33
C PHE A 496 -6.68 -2.69 0.20
N HIS A 497 -5.40 -2.49 -0.10
CA HIS A 497 -4.68 -3.32 -1.07
C HIS A 497 -4.70 -4.80 -0.68
N ILE A 498 -4.48 -5.12 0.61
CA ILE A 498 -4.60 -6.50 1.13
C ILE A 498 -6.01 -7.06 0.87
N TYR A 499 -7.05 -6.27 1.10
CA TYR A 499 -8.44 -6.66 0.85
C TYR A 499 -8.75 -6.86 -0.65
N ASP A 500 -8.36 -5.90 -1.50
CA ASP A 500 -8.57 -5.95 -2.96
C ASP A 500 -7.88 -7.16 -3.58
N VAL A 501 -6.59 -7.36 -3.29
CA VAL A 501 -5.83 -8.49 -3.81
C VAL A 501 -6.34 -9.82 -3.24
N GLY A 502 -6.65 -9.88 -1.95
CA GLY A 502 -7.07 -11.11 -1.28
C GLY A 502 -8.48 -11.60 -1.60
N PHE A 503 -9.41 -10.69 -1.95
CA PHE A 503 -10.83 -11.02 -2.12
C PHE A 503 -11.43 -10.60 -3.46
N GLN A 504 -10.80 -9.69 -4.21
CA GLN A 504 -11.34 -9.18 -5.48
C GLN A 504 -10.47 -9.53 -6.69
N SER A 505 -9.30 -10.16 -6.49
CA SER A 505 -8.47 -10.66 -7.59
C SER A 505 -9.14 -11.86 -8.27
N PRO A 506 -9.22 -11.88 -9.62
CA PRO A 506 -9.71 -13.05 -10.35
C PRO A 506 -8.75 -14.25 -10.30
N ASN A 507 -7.48 -14.02 -9.94
CA ASN A 507 -6.45 -15.05 -9.83
C ASN A 507 -5.99 -15.13 -8.37
N VAL A 508 -6.56 -16.07 -7.62
CA VAL A 508 -6.34 -16.22 -6.17
C VAL A 508 -4.94 -16.77 -5.90
N GLU A 509 -4.47 -17.66 -6.75
CA GLU A 509 -3.17 -18.32 -6.67
C GLU A 509 -2.02 -17.30 -6.81
N ALA A 510 -2.11 -16.38 -7.77
CA ALA A 510 -1.14 -15.28 -7.91
C ALA A 510 -1.23 -14.25 -6.77
N ALA A 511 -2.45 -13.99 -6.28
CA ALA A 511 -2.69 -12.98 -5.25
C ALA A 511 -2.19 -13.38 -3.86
N ARG A 512 -2.24 -14.67 -3.51
CA ARG A 512 -1.98 -15.15 -2.15
C ARG A 512 -0.59 -14.76 -1.60
N PRO A 513 0.53 -14.91 -2.32
CA PRO A 513 1.84 -14.45 -1.81
C PRO A 513 1.91 -12.93 -1.63
N LEU A 514 1.28 -12.16 -2.52
CA LEU A 514 1.21 -10.71 -2.43
C LEU A 514 0.45 -10.25 -1.19
N VAL A 515 -0.65 -10.92 -0.82
CA VAL A 515 -1.37 -10.65 0.43
C VAL A 515 -0.43 -10.75 1.64
N TYR A 516 0.40 -11.80 1.71
CA TYR A 516 1.39 -11.94 2.79
C TYR A 516 2.47 -10.85 2.74
N ALA A 517 3.01 -10.54 1.55
CA ALA A 517 4.02 -9.51 1.37
C ALA A 517 3.51 -8.11 1.77
N THR A 518 2.32 -7.71 1.31
CA THR A 518 1.70 -6.44 1.68
C THR A 518 1.32 -6.41 3.16
N SER A 519 0.85 -7.53 3.74
CA SER A 519 0.55 -7.61 5.18
C SER A 519 1.79 -7.42 6.04
N PHE A 520 2.90 -8.08 5.67
CA PHE A 520 4.19 -7.90 6.33
C PHE A 520 4.67 -6.45 6.24
N LEU A 521 4.53 -5.84 5.06
CA LEU A 521 4.88 -4.45 4.83
C LEU A 521 4.01 -3.49 5.66
N LEU A 522 2.70 -3.69 5.72
CA LEU A 522 1.80 -2.88 6.55
C LEU A 522 2.21 -2.93 8.02
N VAL A 523 2.46 -4.12 8.57
CA VAL A 523 2.95 -4.25 9.95
C VAL A 523 4.29 -3.55 10.13
N THR A 524 5.22 -3.71 9.17
CA THR A 524 6.53 -3.05 9.22
C THR A 524 6.39 -1.52 9.23
N VAL A 525 5.49 -0.97 8.42
CA VAL A 525 5.17 0.47 8.40
C VAL A 525 4.58 0.92 9.74
N ILE A 526 3.61 0.18 10.30
CA ILE A 526 3.01 0.48 11.61
C ILE A 526 4.07 0.47 12.72
N VAL A 527 4.93 -0.55 12.74
CA VAL A 527 6.03 -0.65 13.70
C VAL A 527 7.00 0.51 13.51
N GLY A 528 7.37 0.87 12.28
CA GLY A 528 8.23 2.01 11.98
C GLY A 528 7.66 3.34 12.47
N LEU A 529 6.36 3.60 12.23
CA LEU A 529 5.66 4.79 12.72
C LEU A 529 5.63 4.83 14.25
N ASN A 530 5.30 3.70 14.89
CA ASN A 530 5.24 3.61 16.34
C ASN A 530 6.62 3.75 17.00
N LEU A 531 7.67 3.14 16.44
CA LEU A 531 9.04 3.31 16.92
C LEU A 531 9.50 4.76 16.83
N THR A 532 9.15 5.45 15.74
CA THR A 532 9.42 6.89 15.58
C THR A 532 8.72 7.71 16.66
N ALA A 533 7.43 7.44 16.91
CA ALA A 533 6.67 8.12 17.95
C ALA A 533 7.16 7.80 19.38
N ILE A 534 7.59 6.56 19.64
CA ILE A 534 8.24 6.15 20.90
C ILE A 534 9.57 6.87 21.10
N GLY A 535 10.37 7.01 20.04
CA GLY A 535 11.62 7.79 20.07
C GLY A 535 11.38 9.23 20.50
N ILE A 536 10.38 9.90 19.89
CA ILE A 536 9.96 11.26 20.25
C ILE A 536 9.51 11.31 21.73
N ARG A 537 8.68 10.34 22.16
CA ARG A 537 8.20 10.25 23.56
C ARG A 537 9.36 10.13 24.56
N ASN A 538 10.34 9.26 24.29
CA ASN A 538 11.47 9.04 25.19
C ASN A 538 12.32 10.31 25.32
N HIS A 539 12.56 11.01 24.20
CA HIS A 539 13.26 12.30 24.21
C HIS A 539 12.52 13.36 25.05
N LEU A 540 11.20 13.47 24.88
CA LEU A 540 10.39 14.40 25.68
C LEU A 540 10.41 14.05 27.17
N ARG A 541 10.32 12.76 27.51
CA ARG A 541 10.38 12.28 28.90
C ARG A 541 11.71 12.63 29.56
N GLU A 542 12.83 12.41 28.87
CA GLU A 542 14.15 12.78 29.39
C GLU A 542 14.30 14.29 29.59
N LYS A 543 13.81 15.08 28.63
CA LYS A 543 13.85 16.54 28.70
C LYS A 543 13.08 17.11 29.89
N PHE A 544 11.94 16.50 30.25
CA PHE A 544 11.10 16.97 31.35
C PHE A 544 11.30 16.22 32.67
N ARG A 545 12.29 15.31 32.74
CA ARG A 545 12.62 14.59 33.98
C ARG A 545 12.98 15.53 35.13
N SER A 546 13.52 16.71 34.84
CA SER A 546 13.82 17.73 35.86
C SER A 546 12.58 18.42 36.45
N LEU A 547 11.38 18.21 35.90
CA LEU A 547 10.12 18.73 36.45
C LEU A 547 9.43 17.73 37.39
N GLU A 548 9.89 16.47 37.43
CA GLU A 548 9.35 15.42 38.31
C GLU A 548 9.97 15.45 39.73
N HIS A 549 11.06 16.18 39.92
CA HIS A 549 11.78 16.38 41.18
C HIS A 549 11.80 17.86 41.53
#